data_AF-A0A1G4VCF0-F1
#
_entry.id   AF-A0A1G4VCF0-F1
#
_cell.length_a   1.000
_cell.length_b   1.000
_cell.length_c   1.000
_cell.angle_alpha   90.00
_cell.angle_beta   90.00
_cell.angle_gamma   90.00
#
_symmetry.space_group_name_H-M   'P 1'
#
loop_
_entity.id
_entity.type
_entity.pdbx_description
1 polymer ?
#
loop_
_entity_poly.entity_id
_entity_poly.type
_entity_poly.pdbx_seq_one_letter_code
_entity_poly.pdbx_strand_id
1 'polypeptide(L)'
;MEIKAECERKGGAWRVRVPQLDNLLISTKRLDIATEQIKDLVHEFQGVDRCDVIVKVETSMPGIICDLESAQVKMREANRLQEESSREIRSVVARLREEGLSMRDIGVLLQVSPQRVAQLT
;
A
#
# COMPACT_ATOMS: atom_id res chain seq x y z
N MET A 1 -13.21 0.73 -11.81
CA MET A 1 -13.19 -0.58 -12.47
C MET A 1 -11.92 -1.34 -12.08
N GLU A 2 -12.05 -2.59 -11.64
CA GLU A 2 -10.90 -3.44 -11.29
C GLU A 2 -10.60 -4.42 -12.43
N ILE A 3 -9.33 -4.50 -12.86
CA ILE A 3 -8.86 -5.35 -13.96
C ILE A 3 -7.72 -6.21 -13.46
N LYS A 4 -7.75 -7.52 -13.74
CA LYS A 4 -6.68 -8.44 -13.35
C LYS A 4 -5.74 -8.69 -14.53
N ALA A 5 -4.45 -8.57 -14.28
CA ALA A 5 -3.40 -8.76 -15.26
C ALA A 5 -2.49 -9.90 -14.81
N GLU A 6 -2.56 -11.03 -15.50
CA GLU A 6 -1.73 -12.21 -15.26
C GLU A 6 -0.35 -11.97 -15.86
N CYS A 7 0.68 -11.94 -15.01
CA CYS A 7 2.04 -11.55 -15.39
C CYS A 7 3.02 -12.71 -15.21
N GLU A 8 3.69 -13.09 -16.29
CA GLU A 8 4.71 -14.14 -16.31
C GLU A 8 6.04 -13.56 -16.82
N ARG A 9 7.16 -13.82 -16.15
CA ARG A 9 8.47 -13.38 -16.65
C ARG A 9 9.14 -14.49 -17.44
N LYS A 10 9.38 -14.23 -18.72
CA LYS A 10 10.02 -15.17 -19.65
C LYS A 10 11.08 -14.46 -20.47
N GLY A 11 12.30 -15.01 -20.50
CA GLY A 11 13.40 -14.48 -21.32
C GLY A 11 13.81 -13.04 -21.00
N GLY A 12 13.64 -12.60 -19.74
CA GLY A 12 13.96 -11.23 -19.31
C GLY A 12 12.87 -10.18 -19.56
N ALA A 13 11.75 -10.56 -20.17
CA ALA A 13 10.58 -9.70 -20.34
C ALA A 13 9.37 -10.22 -19.54
N TRP A 14 8.47 -9.33 -19.18
CA TRP A 14 7.14 -9.63 -18.65
C TRP A 14 6.19 -9.85 -19.80
N ARG A 15 5.52 -10.99 -19.78
CA ARG A 15 4.34 -11.31 -20.58
C ARG A 15 3.14 -11.05 -19.69
N VAL A 16 2.26 -10.16 -20.12
CA VAL A 16 1.08 -9.75 -19.37
C VAL A 16 -0.15 -10.13 -20.18
N ARG A 17 -1.05 -10.90 -19.57
CA ARG A 17 -2.31 -11.34 -20.15
C ARG A 17 -3.46 -10.71 -19.36
N VAL A 18 -4.42 -10.11 -20.05
CA VAL A 18 -5.61 -9.50 -19.44
C VAL A 18 -6.85 -10.15 -20.02
N PRO A 19 -7.38 -11.22 -19.38
CA PRO A 19 -8.56 -11.93 -19.88
C PRO A 19 -9.79 -11.04 -20.08
N GLN A 20 -9.97 -10.02 -19.22
CA GLN A 20 -11.10 -9.10 -19.27
C GLN A 20 -11.07 -8.10 -20.45
N LEU A 21 -9.93 -7.98 -21.14
CA LEU A 21 -9.76 -7.11 -22.30
C LEU A 21 -9.55 -7.97 -23.55
N ASP A 22 -10.52 -8.83 -23.86
CA ASP A 22 -10.47 -9.73 -25.02
C ASP A 22 -9.18 -10.57 -25.07
N ASN A 23 -8.76 -11.07 -23.91
CA ASN A 23 -7.52 -11.83 -23.74
C ASN A 23 -6.26 -11.10 -24.25
N LEU A 24 -6.24 -9.77 -24.11
CA LEU A 24 -5.12 -8.90 -24.46
C LEU A 24 -3.80 -9.48 -23.95
N LEU A 25 -2.83 -9.59 -24.85
CA LEU A 25 -1.49 -10.06 -24.55
C LEU A 25 -0.46 -8.98 -24.91
N ILE A 26 0.24 -8.47 -23.90
CA ILE A 26 1.32 -7.49 -24.08
C ILE A 26 2.64 -8.05 -23.54
N SER A 27 3.75 -7.55 -24.07
CA SER A 27 5.07 -7.87 -23.55
C SER A 27 5.89 -6.61 -23.30
N THR A 28 6.49 -6.51 -22.12
CA THR A 28 7.23 -5.33 -21.68
C THR A 28 8.40 -5.72 -20.78
N LYS A 29 9.40 -4.86 -20.66
CA LYS A 29 10.50 -5.06 -19.71
C LYS A 29 10.09 -4.74 -18.27
N ARG A 30 9.01 -3.99 -18.04
CA ARG A 30 8.59 -3.53 -16.71
C ARG A 30 7.07 -3.52 -16.55
N LEU A 31 6.58 -3.85 -15.35
CA LEU A 31 5.15 -3.98 -15.03
C LEU A 31 4.42 -2.63 -14.92
N ASP A 32 5.12 -1.55 -14.59
CA ASP A 32 4.57 -0.19 -14.58
C ASP A 32 4.12 0.24 -15.99
N ILE A 33 4.95 -0.02 -17.00
CA ILE A 33 4.63 0.25 -18.40
C ILE A 33 3.41 -0.58 -18.85
N ALA A 34 3.35 -1.87 -18.49
CA ALA A 34 2.18 -2.70 -18.78
C ALA A 34 0.91 -2.14 -18.15
N THR A 35 1.00 -1.67 -16.90
CA THR A 35 -0.15 -1.13 -16.18
C THR A 35 -0.70 0.13 -16.83
N GLU A 36 0.17 1.06 -17.24
CA GLU A 36 -0.26 2.27 -17.95
C GLU A 36 -0.85 1.95 -19.34
N GLN A 37 -0.24 1.01 -20.09
CA GLN A 37 -0.81 0.56 -21.37
C GLN A 37 -2.20 -0.05 -21.20
N ILE A 38 -2.43 -0.83 -20.14
CA ILE A 38 -3.75 -1.40 -19.85
C ILE A 38 -4.76 -0.28 -19.57
N LYS A 39 -4.40 0.74 -18.78
CA LYS A 39 -5.30 1.88 -18.50
C LYS A 39 -5.64 2.65 -19.78
N ASP A 40 -4.67 2.88 -20.65
CA ASP A 40 -4.87 3.57 -21.92
C ASP A 40 -5.84 2.80 -22.82
N LEU A 41 -5.64 1.49 -22.93
CA LEU A 41 -6.52 0.61 -23.71
C LEU A 41 -7.94 0.56 -23.11
N VAL A 42 -8.08 0.51 -21.79
CA VAL A 42 -9.41 0.51 -21.15
C VAL A 42 -10.14 1.82 -21.40
N HIS A 43 -9.40 2.94 -21.34
CA HIS A 43 -9.96 4.24 -21.66
C HIS A 43 -10.43 4.32 -23.11
N GLU A 44 -9.61 3.84 -24.05
CA GLU A 44 -9.92 3.88 -25.48
C GLU A 44 -11.06 2.92 -25.88
N PHE A 45 -11.07 1.70 -25.35
CA PHE A 45 -12.04 0.66 -25.75
C PHE A 45 -13.35 0.70 -24.96
N GLN A 46 -13.32 1.13 -23.69
CA GLN A 46 -14.51 1.10 -22.81
C GLN A 46 -14.98 2.50 -22.39
N GLY A 47 -14.24 3.57 -22.73
CA GLY A 47 -14.60 4.94 -22.40
C GLY A 47 -14.54 5.28 -20.90
N VAL A 48 -13.90 4.42 -20.08
CA VAL A 48 -13.72 4.63 -18.65
C VAL A 48 -12.53 5.54 -18.41
N ASP A 49 -12.60 6.48 -17.46
CA ASP A 49 -11.46 7.34 -17.14
C ASP A 49 -10.28 6.52 -16.59
N ARG A 50 -9.05 6.88 -16.97
CA ARG A 50 -7.82 6.20 -16.54
C ARG A 50 -7.69 6.15 -15.01
N CYS A 51 -8.16 7.18 -14.31
CA CYS A 51 -8.12 7.29 -12.85
C CYS A 51 -9.07 6.28 -12.17
N ASP A 52 -10.13 5.86 -12.86
CA ASP A 52 -11.08 4.89 -12.32
C ASP A 52 -10.63 3.44 -12.54
N VAL A 53 -9.54 3.21 -13.28
CA VAL A 53 -9.03 1.87 -13.59
C VAL A 53 -7.97 1.45 -12.57
N ILE A 54 -8.30 0.43 -11.78
CA ILE A 54 -7.40 -0.22 -10.83
C ILE A 54 -6.90 -1.53 -11.44
N VAL A 55 -5.61 -1.60 -11.76
CA VAL A 55 -4.98 -2.81 -12.33
C VAL A 55 -4.36 -3.64 -11.21
N LYS A 56 -4.87 -4.84 -10.99
CA LYS A 56 -4.28 -5.85 -10.10
C LYS A 56 -3.34 -6.75 -10.89
N VAL A 57 -2.07 -6.68 -10.55
CA VAL A 57 -1.02 -7.50 -11.15
C VAL A 57 -0.91 -8.82 -10.38
N GLU A 58 -1.26 -9.92 -11.03
CA GLU A 58 -1.12 -11.28 -10.49
C GLU A 58 0.09 -11.94 -11.15
N THR A 59 1.20 -12.07 -10.41
CA THR A 59 2.41 -12.69 -10.96
C THR A 59 2.41 -14.20 -10.75
N SER A 60 2.68 -15.00 -11.78
CA SER A 60 2.89 -16.45 -11.67
C SER A 60 4.40 -16.78 -11.62
N MET A 61 5.06 -16.44 -10.50
CA MET A 61 6.43 -16.87 -10.21
C MET A 61 6.42 -17.85 -9.04
N PRO A 62 6.58 -19.16 -9.28
CA PRO A 62 6.73 -20.12 -8.19
C PRO A 62 8.05 -19.84 -7.46
N GLY A 63 7.99 -19.29 -6.24
CA GLY A 63 9.15 -19.04 -5.38
C GLY A 63 9.12 -17.70 -4.63
N ILE A 64 8.72 -16.60 -5.28
CA ILE A 64 8.81 -15.22 -4.70
C ILE A 64 7.47 -14.75 -4.11
N ILE A 65 6.35 -15.35 -4.53
CA ILE A 65 5.00 -14.95 -4.10
C ILE A 65 4.79 -15.15 -2.59
N CYS A 66 5.31 -16.24 -2.01
CA CYS A 66 5.18 -16.50 -0.57
C CYS A 66 5.88 -15.43 0.29
N ASP A 67 7.04 -14.94 -0.15
CA ASP A 67 7.79 -13.92 0.58
C ASP A 67 7.14 -12.54 0.44
N LEU A 68 6.58 -12.23 -0.73
CA LEU A 68 5.87 -10.98 -0.97
C LEU A 68 4.57 -10.88 -0.17
N GLU A 69 3.77 -11.95 -0.14
CA GLU A 69 2.54 -11.99 0.66
C GLU A 69 2.86 -11.86 2.15
N SER A 70 3.87 -12.59 2.64
CA SER A 70 4.35 -12.47 4.02
C SER A 70 4.83 -11.06 4.36
N ALA A 71 5.55 -10.40 3.44
CA ALA A 71 5.98 -9.01 3.61
C ALA A 71 4.78 -8.06 3.65
N GLN A 72 3.80 -8.22 2.75
CA GLN A 72 2.59 -7.39 2.74
C GLN A 72 1.72 -7.58 3.98
N VAL A 73 1.64 -8.80 4.53
CA VAL A 73 0.97 -9.06 5.81
C VAL A 73 1.68 -8.32 6.94
N LYS A 74 3.00 -8.46 7.05
CA LYS A 74 3.80 -7.75 8.08
C LYS A 74 3.70 -6.24 7.97
N MET A 75 3.68 -5.69 6.75
CA MET A 75 3.49 -4.25 6.55
C MET A 75 2.10 -3.78 7.02
N ARG A 76 1.04 -4.53 6.70
CA ARG A 76 -0.32 -4.21 7.18
C ARG A 76 -0.40 -4.28 8.71
N GLU A 77 0.20 -5.29 9.30
CA GLU A 77 0.23 -5.46 10.75
C GLU A 77 1.03 -4.36 11.46
N ALA A 78 2.19 -3.97 10.90
CA ALA A 78 2.98 -2.85 11.40
C ALA A 78 2.18 -1.54 11.36
N ASN A 79 1.48 -1.25 10.26
CA ASN A 79 0.63 -0.05 10.17
C ASN A 79 -0.49 -0.08 11.20
N ARG A 80 -1.14 -1.23 11.39
CA ARG A 80 -2.20 -1.40 12.39
C ARG A 80 -1.67 -1.14 13.81
N LEU A 81 -0.54 -1.75 14.18
CA LEU A 81 0.09 -1.54 15.48
C LEU A 81 0.52 -0.08 15.69
N GLN A 82 0.99 0.59 14.63
CA GLN A 82 1.35 2.00 14.68
C GLN A 82 0.13 2.89 14.94
N GLU A 83 -1.01 2.61 14.31
CA GLU A 83 -2.28 3.31 14.55
C GLU A 83 -2.79 3.08 15.97
N GLU A 84 -2.79 1.83 16.43
CA GLU A 84 -3.19 1.45 17.80
C GLU A 84 -2.31 2.15 18.84
N SER A 85 -0.99 2.08 18.67
CA SER A 85 -0.01 2.79 19.51
C SER A 85 -0.26 4.30 19.53
N SER A 86 -0.49 4.92 18.37
CA SER A 86 -0.76 6.35 18.28
C SER A 86 -2.06 6.73 19.04
N ARG A 87 -3.10 5.89 18.99
CA ARG A 87 -4.34 6.11 19.74
C ARG A 87 -4.13 5.97 21.24
N GLU A 88 -3.41 4.94 21.69
CA GLU A 88 -3.12 4.73 23.10
C GLU A 88 -2.27 5.86 23.67
N ILE A 89 -1.21 6.27 22.96
CA ILE A 89 -0.36 7.38 23.38
C ILE A 89 -1.18 8.66 23.54
N ARG A 90 -2.08 8.99 22.60
CA ARG A 90 -2.96 10.16 22.73
C ARG A 90 -3.87 10.09 23.97
N SER A 91 -4.45 8.92 24.24
CA SER A 91 -5.27 8.68 25.43
C SER A 91 -4.47 8.86 26.73
N VAL A 92 -3.24 8.33 26.79
CA VAL A 92 -2.34 8.47 27.93
C VAL A 92 -1.91 9.92 28.11
N VAL A 93 -1.54 10.63 27.04
CA VAL A 93 -1.20 12.06 27.10
C VAL A 93 -2.37 12.88 27.64
N ALA A 94 -3.60 12.63 27.16
CA ALA A 94 -4.79 13.34 27.64
C ALA A 94 -4.99 13.16 29.15
N ARG A 95 -4.92 11.91 29.65
CA ARG A 95 -5.06 11.60 31.09
C ARG A 95 -3.95 12.22 31.93
N LEU A 96 -2.69 12.14 31.48
CA LEU A 96 -1.57 12.74 32.22
C LEU A 96 -1.69 14.27 32.28
N ARG A 97 -2.28 14.90 31.25
CA ARG A 97 -2.58 16.34 31.28
C ARG A 97 -3.72 16.69 32.23
N GLU A 98 -4.75 15.86 32.33
CA GLU A 98 -5.84 16.03 33.32
C GLU A 98 -5.31 15.97 34.76
N GLU A 99 -4.32 15.11 35.01
CA GLU A 99 -3.59 15.02 36.29
C GLU A 99 -2.61 16.21 36.53
N GLY A 100 -2.50 17.14 35.58
CA GLY A 100 -1.72 18.37 35.71
C GLY A 100 -0.24 18.26 35.37
N LEU A 101 0.21 17.17 34.73
CA LEU A 101 1.62 17.02 34.36
C LEU A 101 2.02 17.98 33.22
N SER A 102 3.27 18.42 33.26
CA SER A 102 3.83 19.28 32.20
C SER A 102 4.17 18.47 30.94
N MET A 103 4.15 19.13 29.78
CA MET A 103 4.53 18.51 28.50
C MET A 103 5.96 17.94 28.50
N ARG A 104 6.86 18.46 29.34
CA ARG A 104 8.22 17.92 29.49
C ARG A 104 8.21 16.59 30.22
N ASP A 105 7.46 16.50 31.31
CA ASP A 105 7.39 15.27 32.12
C ASP A 105 6.72 14.14 31.33
N ILE A 106 5.65 14.48 30.60
CA ILE A 106 4.98 13.55 29.69
C ILE A 106 5.93 13.08 28.59
N GLY A 107 6.75 13.98 28.02
CA GLY A 107 7.76 13.63 27.02
C GLY A 107 8.82 12.66 27.57
N VAL A 108 9.28 12.87 28.80
CA VAL A 108 10.23 11.96 29.48
C VAL A 108 9.60 10.58 29.71
N LEU A 109 8.35 10.53 30.20
CA LEU A 109 7.64 9.27 30.47
C LEU A 109 7.38 8.45 29.20
N LEU A 110 7.06 9.12 28.10
CA LEU A 110 6.77 8.50 26.82
C LEU A 110 8.01 8.34 25.92
N GLN A 111 9.19 8.76 26.41
CA GLN A 111 10.44 8.79 25.66
C GLN A 111 10.34 9.50 24.30
N VAL A 112 9.52 10.55 24.23
CA VAL A 112 9.33 11.39 23.04
C VAL A 112 9.65 12.84 23.35
N SER A 113 10.00 13.62 22.32
CA SER A 113 10.27 15.04 22.53
C SER A 113 9.02 15.78 23.03
N PRO A 114 9.16 16.84 23.85
CA PRO A 114 8.01 17.65 24.29
C PRO A 114 7.22 18.26 23.11
N GLN A 115 7.90 18.53 21.99
CA GLN A 115 7.28 18.97 20.74
C GLN A 115 6.37 17.89 20.15
N ARG A 116 6.76 16.61 20.24
CA ARG A 116 5.94 15.49 19.79
C ARG A 116 4.70 15.33 20.65
N VAL A 117 4.81 15.52 21.97
CA VAL A 117 3.65 15.53 22.88
C VAL A 117 2.66 16.63 22.50
N ALA A 118 3.14 17.83 22.15
CA ALA A 118 2.30 18.93 21.72
C ALA A 118 1.55 18.66 20.39
N GLN A 119 2.09 17.81 19.51
CA GLN A 119 1.43 17.36 18.27
C GLN A 119 0.41 16.23 18.49
N LEU A 120 0.39 15.63 19.69
CA LEU A 120 -0.48 14.51 20.07
C LEU A 120 -1.70 14.98 20.88
N THR A 121 -1.82 16.28 21.13
CA THR A 121 -3.04 16.93 21.64
C THR A 121 -3.91 17.34 20.46
#